data_AF-A0A2R6L8P4-F1
#
_entry.id   AF-A0A2R6L8P4-F1
#
_cell.length_a   1.000
_cell.length_b   1.000
_cell.length_c   1.000
_cell.angle_alpha   90.00
_cell.angle_beta   90.00
_cell.angle_gamma   90.00
#
_symmetry.space_group_name_H-M   'P 1'
#
loop_
_entity.id
_entity.type
_entity.pdbx_description
1 polymer ?
#
loop_
_entity_poly.entity_id
_entity_poly.type
_entity_poly.pdbx_seq_one_letter_code
_entity_poly.pdbx_strand_id
1 'polypeptide(L)'
;MDRRAYLGVLATGGLGAVAGCSEIAESIADATLKDVNVSSGVEDPIRIAVTVANPGGETVFDRSASFESGGGMEQYEDVWEMTGDHAVDASVAGSTEGDGTPRAASSVSETVSIPNRDAALIVGYETDGFEIEISDERS
;
A
#
# COMPACT_ATOMS: atom_id res chain seq x y z
N MET A 1 -17.39 -59.15 2.76
CA MET A 1 -16.60 -58.49 1.70
C MET A 1 -17.50 -57.45 1.07
N ASP A 2 -17.50 -56.27 1.68
CA ASP A 2 -18.38 -55.17 1.26
C ASP A 2 -17.70 -54.27 0.25
N ARG A 3 -18.53 -53.77 -0.67
CA ARG A 3 -18.16 -53.19 -1.95
C ARG A 3 -18.17 -51.67 -1.84
N ARG A 4 -17.11 -51.07 -2.38
CA ARG A 4 -17.05 -49.71 -2.96
C ARG A 4 -17.21 -48.53 -1.99
N ALA A 5 -16.05 -47.99 -1.58
CA ALA A 5 -15.90 -46.57 -1.31
C ALA A 5 -15.05 -45.98 -2.45
N TYR A 6 -15.68 -45.18 -3.31
CA TYR A 6 -15.03 -44.37 -4.33
C TYR A 6 -15.87 -43.11 -4.53
N LEU A 7 -15.40 -42.00 -3.96
CA LEU A 7 -15.61 -40.60 -4.34
C LEU A 7 -14.64 -39.81 -3.44
N GLY A 8 -13.76 -38.92 -3.87
CA GLY A 8 -13.44 -38.39 -5.19
C GLY A 8 -12.28 -37.39 -4.96
N VAL A 9 -11.33 -37.38 -5.88
CA VAL A 9 -10.22 -36.42 -5.95
C VAL A 9 -10.77 -35.00 -6.05
N LEU A 10 -10.22 -34.06 -5.27
CA LEU A 10 -10.05 -32.68 -5.71
C LEU A 10 -8.60 -32.27 -5.45
N ALA A 11 -7.83 -32.34 -6.53
CA ALA A 11 -6.53 -31.72 -6.67
C ALA A 11 -6.75 -30.30 -7.20
N THR A 12 -6.25 -29.31 -6.49
CA THR A 12 -5.85 -27.97 -6.98
C THR A 12 -4.90 -27.46 -5.90
N GLY A 13 -3.59 -27.45 -6.10
CA GLY A 13 -2.95 -26.58 -7.08
C GLY A 13 -2.59 -25.28 -6.36
N GLY A 14 -1.57 -25.32 -5.52
CA GLY A 14 -0.90 -24.13 -4.98
C GLY A 14 0.56 -24.17 -5.42
N LEU A 15 0.79 -24.04 -6.73
CA LEU A 15 2.10 -23.66 -7.23
C LEU A 15 2.38 -22.24 -6.74
N GLY A 16 3.64 -22.02 -6.39
CA GLY A 16 4.09 -20.89 -5.59
C GLY A 16 3.59 -19.52 -6.04
N ALA A 17 3.43 -18.65 -5.06
CA ALA A 17 4.15 -17.41 -5.13
C ALA A 17 5.25 -17.53 -4.09
N VAL A 18 6.50 -17.47 -4.54
CA VAL A 18 7.54 -16.85 -3.71
C VAL A 18 6.90 -15.60 -3.11
N ALA A 19 6.96 -15.45 -1.78
CA ALA A 19 6.81 -14.12 -1.22
C ALA A 19 7.93 -13.33 -1.88
N GLY A 20 7.59 -12.66 -2.98
CA GLY A 20 8.49 -11.76 -3.67
C GLY A 20 8.68 -10.63 -2.70
N CYS A 21 9.66 -10.78 -1.81
CA CYS A 21 10.55 -9.67 -1.54
C CYS A 21 10.87 -9.13 -2.94
N SER A 22 10.19 -8.06 -3.34
CA SER A 22 10.55 -7.35 -4.55
C SER A 22 12.01 -6.99 -4.34
N GLU A 23 12.89 -7.76 -4.99
CA GLU A 23 14.19 -7.28 -5.38
C GLU A 23 13.90 -6.02 -6.18
N ILE A 24 13.96 -4.88 -5.51
CA ILE A 24 13.99 -3.58 -6.15
C ILE A 24 15.34 -3.57 -6.86
N ALA A 25 15.38 -4.17 -8.05
CA ALA A 25 16.44 -3.99 -8.99
C ALA A 25 16.32 -2.55 -9.48
N GLU A 26 16.94 -1.63 -8.75
CA GLU A 26 17.21 -0.28 -9.23
C GLU A 26 18.09 -0.40 -10.47
N SER A 27 17.44 -0.43 -11.63
CA SER A 27 18.06 -0.04 -12.89
C SER A 27 18.43 1.43 -12.74
N ILE A 28 19.65 1.69 -12.28
CA ILE A 28 20.31 2.99 -12.39
C ILE A 28 20.52 3.25 -13.88
N ALA A 29 19.48 3.79 -14.52
CA ALA A 29 19.56 4.35 -15.85
C ALA A 29 19.78 5.85 -15.69
N ASP A 30 21.04 6.24 -15.81
CA ASP A 30 21.55 7.60 -15.86
C ASP A 30 20.68 8.47 -16.78
N ALA A 31 20.01 9.47 -16.20
CA ALA A 31 19.45 10.59 -16.93
C ALA A 31 20.01 11.88 -16.32
N THR A 32 21.31 12.08 -16.57
CA THR A 32 21.86 13.43 -16.74
C THR A 32 20.87 14.27 -17.57
N LEU A 33 20.41 15.42 -17.04
CA LEU A 33 20.41 16.74 -17.71
C LEU A 33 19.62 17.82 -16.94
N LYS A 34 20.38 18.87 -16.57
CA LYS A 34 20.04 20.32 -16.62
C LYS A 34 19.31 20.96 -15.44
N ASP A 35 20.14 21.48 -14.53
CA ASP A 35 20.23 22.91 -14.17
C ASP A 35 19.07 23.80 -14.65
N VAL A 36 18.06 23.94 -13.79
CA VAL A 36 17.37 25.20 -13.56
C VAL A 36 17.14 25.31 -12.05
N ASN A 37 18.01 26.08 -11.40
CA ASN A 37 17.81 26.61 -10.07
C ASN A 37 16.51 27.43 -10.01
N VAL A 38 15.37 26.77 -9.79
CA VAL A 38 14.19 27.41 -9.23
C VAL A 38 14.19 27.02 -7.76
N SER A 39 14.87 27.84 -6.96
CA SER A 39 14.60 27.98 -5.53
C SER A 39 13.17 28.51 -5.37
N SER A 40 12.17 27.68 -5.65
CA SER A 40 10.90 27.74 -4.96
C SER A 40 11.12 26.86 -3.74
N GLY A 41 11.30 27.49 -2.57
CA GLY A 41 11.45 26.81 -1.27
C GLY A 41 10.15 26.12 -0.84
N VAL A 42 9.62 25.29 -1.73
CA VAL A 42 8.51 24.37 -1.49
C VAL A 42 9.17 23.00 -1.41
N GLU A 43 9.18 22.47 -0.20
CA GLU A 43 9.68 21.13 0.07
C GLU A 43 8.90 20.14 -0.82
N ASP A 44 9.60 19.20 -1.45
CA ASP A 44 8.96 18.25 -2.39
C ASP A 44 7.89 17.42 -1.65
N PRO A 45 6.63 17.43 -2.12
CA PRO A 45 5.56 16.73 -1.44
C PRO A 45 5.83 15.22 -1.41
N ILE A 46 5.57 14.61 -0.26
CA ILE A 46 5.68 13.16 -0.06
C ILE A 46 4.50 12.50 -0.75
N ARG A 47 4.77 11.73 -1.81
CA ARG A 47 3.74 10.93 -2.50
C ARG A 47 3.63 9.56 -1.88
N ILE A 48 2.42 9.19 -1.48
CA ILE A 48 2.10 7.91 -0.88
C ILE A 48 1.18 7.16 -1.82
N ALA A 49 1.53 5.93 -2.16
CA ALA A 49 0.64 4.99 -2.85
C ALA A 49 -0.03 4.10 -1.81
N VAL A 50 -1.36 3.97 -1.90
CA VAL A 50 -2.20 3.16 -1.01
C VAL A 50 -2.98 2.17 -1.86
N THR A 51 -2.84 0.88 -1.54
CA THR A 51 -3.52 -0.21 -2.21
C THR A 51 -4.26 -1.07 -1.19
N VAL A 52 -5.46 -1.53 -1.52
CA VAL A 52 -6.23 -2.47 -0.68
C VAL A 52 -6.62 -3.68 -1.49
N ALA A 53 -6.35 -4.87 -0.96
CA ALA A 53 -6.83 -6.13 -1.50
C ALA A 53 -7.94 -6.73 -0.62
N ASN A 54 -8.94 -7.30 -1.27
CA ASN A 54 -10.04 -8.02 -0.61
C ASN A 54 -9.55 -9.36 -0.02
N PRO A 55 -10.39 -10.07 0.77
CA PRO A 55 -10.04 -11.38 1.32
C PRO A 55 -9.72 -12.46 0.27
N GLY A 56 -10.16 -12.25 -0.99
CA GLY A 56 -9.83 -13.10 -2.14
C GLY A 56 -8.47 -12.78 -2.77
N GLY A 57 -7.78 -11.73 -2.32
CA GLY A 57 -6.51 -11.25 -2.84
C GLY A 57 -6.61 -10.34 -4.07
N GLU A 58 -7.81 -9.90 -4.43
CA GLU A 58 -8.01 -8.96 -5.56
C GLU A 58 -7.90 -7.52 -5.05
N THR A 59 -7.15 -6.68 -5.78
CA THR A 59 -7.07 -5.25 -5.49
C THR A 59 -8.42 -4.57 -5.77
N VAL A 60 -9.00 -3.96 -4.74
CA VAL A 60 -10.29 -3.26 -4.79
C VAL A 60 -10.14 -1.74 -4.65
N PHE A 61 -8.99 -1.28 -4.16
CA PHE A 61 -8.66 0.14 -4.03
C PHE A 61 -7.20 0.38 -4.39
N ASP A 62 -6.95 1.43 -5.16
CA ASP A 62 -5.61 1.89 -5.53
C ASP A 62 -5.63 3.41 -5.73
N ARG A 63 -4.99 4.14 -4.82
CA ARG A 63 -4.95 5.60 -4.81
C ARG A 63 -3.57 6.10 -4.41
N SER A 64 -3.32 7.37 -4.72
CA SER A 64 -2.16 8.08 -4.20
C SER A 64 -2.57 9.36 -3.49
N ALA A 65 -1.88 9.65 -2.39
CA ALA A 65 -1.95 10.91 -1.65
C ALA A 65 -0.64 11.69 -1.83
N SER A 66 -0.69 12.99 -1.61
CA SER A 66 0.50 13.85 -1.58
C SER A 66 0.43 14.72 -0.33
N PHE A 67 1.40 14.57 0.55
CA PHE A 67 1.52 15.34 1.79
C PHE A 67 2.65 16.35 1.68
N GLU A 68 2.58 17.43 2.46
CA GLU A 68 3.72 18.31 2.67
C GLU A 68 4.83 17.55 3.43
N SER A 69 6.08 18.01 3.37
CA SER A 69 7.22 17.31 3.99
C SER A 69 7.10 17.07 5.50
N GLY A 70 6.21 17.79 6.18
CA GLY A 70 5.87 17.58 7.59
C GLY A 70 4.94 16.39 7.84
N GLY A 71 4.50 15.68 6.80
CA GLY A 71 3.54 14.59 6.91
C GLY A 71 2.08 15.05 6.84
N GLY A 72 1.17 14.11 7.05
CA GLY A 72 -0.26 14.38 7.05
C GLY A 72 -1.09 13.11 7.09
N MET A 73 -2.41 13.29 7.15
CA MET A 73 -3.40 12.22 7.14
C MET A 73 -4.39 12.45 6.01
N GLU A 74 -4.73 11.39 5.31
CA GLU A 74 -5.79 11.36 4.29
C GLU A 74 -6.83 10.32 4.70
N GLN A 75 -8.10 10.68 4.57
CA GLN A 75 -9.22 9.79 4.84
C GLN A 75 -9.89 9.38 3.52
N TYR A 76 -10.11 8.07 3.37
CA TYR A 76 -10.82 7.48 2.25
C TYR A 76 -12.10 6.82 2.75
N GLU A 77 -13.22 7.31 2.23
CA GLU A 77 -14.54 6.71 2.40
C GLU A 77 -14.79 5.70 1.26
N ASP A 78 -15.78 4.81 1.44
CA ASP A 78 -16.23 3.84 0.44
C ASP A 78 -15.12 2.91 -0.11
N VAL A 79 -14.11 2.60 0.72
CA VAL A 79 -12.98 1.73 0.34
C VAL A 79 -13.42 0.26 0.25
N TRP A 80 -14.37 -0.16 1.09
CA TRP A 80 -14.65 -1.58 1.31
C TRP A 80 -15.86 -2.07 0.50
N GLU A 81 -15.60 -2.98 -0.43
CA GLU A 81 -16.67 -3.65 -1.18
C GLU A 81 -17.33 -4.79 -0.40
N MET A 82 -16.66 -5.33 0.63
CA MET A 82 -17.13 -6.42 1.47
C MET A 82 -16.55 -6.37 2.88
N THR A 83 -17.07 -7.21 3.78
CA THR A 83 -16.55 -7.41 5.13
C THR A 83 -15.47 -8.50 5.17
N GLY A 84 -14.64 -8.52 6.20
CA GLY A 84 -13.60 -9.53 6.42
C GLY A 84 -12.19 -8.95 6.38
N ASP A 85 -11.20 -9.82 6.29
CA ASP A 85 -9.79 -9.44 6.35
C ASP A 85 -9.31 -8.89 5.01
N HIS A 86 -8.90 -7.62 5.00
CA HIS A 86 -8.34 -6.95 3.83
C HIS A 86 -6.85 -6.71 4.06
N ALA A 87 -6.05 -6.83 3.01
CA ALA A 87 -4.65 -6.39 3.04
C ALA A 87 -4.60 -4.92 2.61
N VAL A 88 -3.96 -4.08 3.41
CA VAL A 88 -3.74 -2.67 3.13
C VAL A 88 -2.23 -2.44 3.02
N ASP A 89 -1.82 -1.89 1.89
CA ASP A 89 -0.43 -1.56 1.59
C ASP A 89 -0.29 -0.05 1.40
N ALA A 90 0.66 0.57 2.09
CA ALA A 90 1.01 1.97 1.89
C ALA A 90 2.53 2.09 1.62
N SER A 91 2.91 2.91 0.64
CA SER A 91 4.31 3.04 0.24
C SER A 91 4.68 4.44 -0.25
N VAL A 92 5.92 4.82 0.01
CA VAL A 92 6.57 6.05 -0.44
C VAL A 92 7.78 5.63 -1.27
N ALA A 93 7.86 6.13 -2.50
CA ALA A 93 9.02 5.92 -3.33
C ALA A 93 10.20 6.77 -2.86
N GLY A 94 11.40 6.20 -2.95
CA GLY A 94 12.63 6.95 -2.71
C GLY A 94 12.75 8.12 -3.68
N SER A 95 13.20 9.27 -3.18
CA SER A 95 13.33 10.50 -3.96
C SER A 95 14.52 11.31 -3.46
N THR A 96 14.84 12.39 -4.17
CA THR A 96 15.82 13.38 -3.73
C THR A 96 15.08 14.68 -3.49
N GLU A 97 15.19 15.22 -2.29
CA GLU A 97 14.58 16.50 -1.93
C GLU A 97 15.24 17.64 -2.72
N GLY A 98 14.55 18.79 -2.82
CA GLY A 98 15.06 19.96 -3.54
C GLY A 98 16.44 20.46 -3.06
N ASP A 99 16.85 20.17 -1.82
CA ASP A 99 18.19 20.49 -1.29
C ASP A 99 19.26 19.41 -1.59
N GLY A 100 18.89 18.33 -2.26
CA GLY A 100 19.78 17.23 -2.61
C GLY A 100 19.86 16.12 -1.57
N THR A 101 19.11 16.21 -0.47
CA THR A 101 19.03 15.15 0.53
C THR A 101 18.27 13.94 -0.01
N PRO A 102 18.84 12.72 0.04
CA PRO A 102 18.13 11.52 -0.39
C PRO A 102 17.08 11.11 0.66
N ARG A 103 15.84 10.92 0.20
CA ARG A 103 14.76 10.28 0.95
C ARG A 103 14.69 8.81 0.57
N ALA A 104 14.82 7.92 1.56
CA ALA A 104 14.68 6.48 1.35
C ALA A 104 13.24 6.10 1.01
N ALA A 105 13.07 5.07 0.18
CA ALA A 105 11.78 4.43 0.02
C ALA A 105 11.34 3.78 1.34
N SER A 106 10.04 3.76 1.60
CA SER A 106 9.46 3.10 2.76
C SER A 106 8.09 2.51 2.42
N SER A 107 7.71 1.42 3.07
CA SER A 107 6.40 0.79 2.88
C SER A 107 5.95 0.06 4.14
N VAL A 108 4.62 -0.01 4.33
CA VAL A 108 3.97 -0.82 5.35
C VAL A 108 2.85 -1.65 4.71
N SER A 109 2.67 -2.87 5.23
CA SER A 109 1.60 -3.77 4.83
C SER A 109 0.92 -4.30 6.09
N GLU A 110 -0.39 -4.09 6.21
CA GLU A 110 -1.17 -4.55 7.36
C GLU A 110 -2.41 -5.32 6.90
N THR A 111 -2.84 -6.29 7.71
CA THR A 111 -4.12 -6.98 7.51
C THR A 111 -5.13 -6.44 8.50
N VAL A 112 -6.26 -5.97 7.97
CA VAL A 112 -7.29 -5.28 8.72
C VAL A 112 -8.62 -6.01 8.60
N SER A 113 -9.25 -6.32 9.73
CA SER A 113 -10.58 -6.92 9.75
C SER A 113 -11.67 -5.86 9.67
N ILE A 114 -12.44 -5.87 8.58
CA ILE A 114 -13.50 -4.90 8.30
C ILE A 114 -14.87 -5.47 8.70
N PRO A 115 -15.52 -4.93 9.75
CA PRO A 115 -16.79 -5.45 10.26
C PRO A 115 -18.01 -5.00 9.44
N ASN A 116 -17.92 -3.87 8.74
CA ASN A 116 -18.95 -3.33 7.85
C ASN A 116 -18.30 -2.45 6.77
N ARG A 117 -19.07 -2.12 5.73
CA ARG A 117 -18.54 -1.43 4.54
C ARG A 117 -18.47 0.09 4.67
N ASP A 118 -19.08 0.65 5.72
CA ASP A 118 -19.18 2.09 5.94
C ASP A 118 -17.94 2.64 6.69
N ALA A 119 -17.01 1.77 7.10
CA ALA A 119 -15.77 2.18 7.75
C ALA A 119 -14.89 3.02 6.81
N ALA A 120 -14.24 4.05 7.33
CA ALA A 120 -13.26 4.85 6.60
C ALA A 120 -11.84 4.33 6.82
N LEU A 121 -11.02 4.36 5.77
CA LEU A 121 -9.58 4.12 5.84
C LEU A 121 -8.86 5.46 6.06
N ILE A 122 -8.05 5.57 7.11
CA ILE A 122 -7.20 6.73 7.36
C ILE A 122 -5.76 6.28 7.15
N VAL A 123 -5.03 7.01 6.29
CA VAL A 123 -3.61 6.77 6.05
C VAL A 123 -2.84 8.02 6.45
N GLY A 124 -1.97 7.86 7.43
CA GLY A 124 -1.04 8.86 7.92
C GLY A 124 0.39 8.57 7.49
N TYR A 125 1.17 9.64 7.33
CA TYR A 125 2.62 9.55 7.22
C TYR A 125 3.26 10.67 8.02
N GLU A 126 4.23 10.28 8.83
CA GLU A 126 5.00 11.16 9.69
C GLU A 126 6.50 10.82 9.56
N THR A 127 7.34 11.58 10.27
CA THR A 127 8.79 11.34 10.31
C THR A 127 9.16 9.95 10.81
N ASP A 128 8.29 9.35 11.62
CA ASP A 128 8.51 8.06 12.27
C ASP A 128 7.93 6.88 11.44
N GLY A 129 7.23 7.16 10.33
CA GLY A 129 6.75 6.14 9.40
C GLY A 129 5.29 6.34 8.98
N PHE A 130 4.66 5.24 8.58
CA PHE A 130 3.25 5.20 8.21
C PHE A 130 2.37 4.88 9.41
N GLU A 131 1.18 5.46 9.42
CA GLU A 131 0.08 5.08 10.29
C GLU A 131 -1.11 4.66 9.43
N ILE A 132 -1.71 3.51 9.75
CA ILE A 132 -2.94 3.05 9.10
C ILE A 132 -3.98 2.90 10.21
N GLU A 133 -5.09 3.60 10.09
CA GLU A 133 -6.19 3.53 11.04
C GLU A 133 -7.52 3.26 10.32
N ILE A 134 -8.43 2.56 10.99
CA ILE A 134 -9.79 2.33 10.51
C ILE A 134 -10.75 3.05 11.45
N SER A 135 -11.50 3.99 10.89
CA SER A 135 -12.53 4.72 11.62
C SER A 135 -13.89 4.14 11.29
N ASP A 136 -14.53 3.52 12.28
CA ASP A 136 -15.93 3.11 12.20
C ASP A 136 -16.80 4.23 12.79
N GLU A 137 -17.79 4.73 12.03
CA GLU A 137 -18.67 5.84 12.45
C GLU A 137 -19.67 5.47 13.58
N ARG A 138 -19.37 4.46 14.39
CA ARG A 138 -20.15 4.13 15.60
C ARG A 138 -19.64 4.89 16.82
N SER A 139 -20.01 6.16 16.91
CA SER A 139 -20.08 6.89 18.19
C SER A 139 -21.52 6.95 18.70
#